data_AF-A0A820MPG5-F1
#
_entry.id   AF-A0A820MPG5-F1
#
_cell.length_a   1.000
_cell.length_b   1.000
_cell.length_c   1.000
_cell.angle_alpha   90.00
_cell.angle_beta   90.00
_cell.angle_gamma   90.00
#
_symmetry.space_group_name_H-M   'P 1'
#
loop_
_entity.id
_entity.type
_entity.pdbx_description
1 polymer ?
#
loop_
_entity_poly.entity_id
_entity_poly.type
_entity_poly.pdbx_seq_one_letter_code
_entity_poly.pdbx_strand_id
1 'polypeptide(L)'
;QQLTLYNSKVWYNIALCYYELKQYAQAVQHLGAIVEKGIKEYPELSIGMQTEGIDITSVGNTNTLQESILVEAFNLRAAIEFILKNYTAAREALTDMPPRNVNELDPITLHNLAIMNMEEDPSAGFEKLTFLIGTENFPRETFV
;
A
#
# COMPACT_ATOMS: atom_id res chain seq x y z
N GLN A 1 7.71 -26.00 2.93
CA GLN A 1 7.96 -24.65 2.35
C GLN A 1 6.77 -24.06 1.60
N GLN A 2 5.78 -24.84 1.13
CA GLN A 2 4.58 -24.32 0.44
C GLN A 2 3.45 -23.83 1.38
N LEU A 3 3.45 -24.25 2.66
CA LEU A 3 2.40 -23.92 3.64
C LEU A 3 2.49 -22.50 4.23
N THR A 4 3.66 -21.84 4.13
CA THR A 4 3.86 -20.48 4.66
C THR A 4 3.46 -19.40 3.66
N LEU A 5 3.61 -19.59 2.34
CA LEU A 5 3.13 -18.63 1.33
C LEU A 5 1.60 -18.58 1.21
N TYR A 6 0.88 -19.66 1.56
CA TYR A 6 -0.58 -19.70 1.57
C TYR A 6 -1.21 -18.78 2.66
N ASN A 7 -0.39 -18.17 3.52
CA ASN A 7 -0.82 -17.42 4.69
C ASN A 7 -1.10 -15.93 4.38
N SER A 8 -0.23 -15.19 3.66
CA SER A 8 -0.38 -13.73 3.56
C SER A 8 -1.62 -13.29 2.77
N LYS A 9 -1.95 -13.97 1.66
CA LYS A 9 -3.18 -13.72 0.87
C LYS A 9 -4.45 -13.96 1.70
N VAL A 10 -4.47 -15.03 2.50
CA VAL A 10 -5.61 -15.35 3.36
C VAL A 10 -5.77 -14.30 4.45
N TRP A 11 -4.67 -13.89 5.08
CA TRP A 11 -4.68 -12.85 6.10
C TRP A 11 -5.13 -11.50 5.53
N TYR A 12 -4.71 -11.19 4.31
CA TYR A 12 -5.16 -9.98 3.62
C TYR A 12 -6.66 -10.03 3.34
N ASN A 13 -7.19 -11.15 2.85
CA ASN A 13 -8.62 -11.31 2.64
C ASN A 13 -9.42 -11.21 3.94
N ILE A 14 -8.90 -11.74 5.05
CA ILE A 14 -9.51 -11.58 6.39
C ILE A 14 -9.48 -10.09 6.81
N ALA A 15 -8.37 -9.39 6.59
CA ALA A 15 -8.26 -7.96 6.87
C ALA A 15 -9.26 -7.14 6.04
N LEU A 16 -9.43 -7.46 4.76
CA LEU A 16 -10.45 -6.87 3.90
C LEU A 16 -11.86 -7.11 4.45
N CYS A 17 -12.20 -8.33 4.88
CA CYS A 17 -13.50 -8.60 5.50
C CYS A 17 -13.72 -7.74 6.75
N TYR A 18 -12.70 -7.59 7.61
CA TYR A 18 -12.81 -6.71 8.78
C TYR A 18 -12.94 -5.23 8.40
N TYR A 19 -12.22 -4.79 7.36
CA TYR A 19 -12.34 -3.45 6.80
C TYR A 19 -13.77 -3.14 6.32
N GLU A 20 -14.36 -4.05 5.53
CA GLU A 20 -15.75 -3.92 5.04
C GLU A 20 -16.77 -3.90 6.19
N LEU A 21 -16.49 -4.64 7.27
CA LEU A 21 -17.29 -4.63 8.51
C LEU A 21 -16.99 -3.42 9.42
N LYS A 22 -16.13 -2.49 9.01
CA LYS A 22 -15.67 -1.31 9.78
C LYS A 22 -14.98 -1.65 11.09
N GLN A 23 -14.46 -2.87 11.20
CA GLN A 23 -13.69 -3.36 12.34
C GLN A 23 -12.20 -3.07 12.11
N TYR A 24 -11.86 -1.78 12.09
CA TYR A 24 -10.55 -1.31 11.64
C TYR A 24 -9.38 -1.80 12.51
N ALA A 25 -9.58 -1.91 13.83
CA ALA A 25 -8.52 -2.40 14.72
C ALA A 25 -8.10 -3.85 14.37
N GLN A 26 -9.06 -4.72 14.11
CA GLN A 26 -8.82 -6.10 13.69
C GLN A 26 -8.17 -6.15 12.31
N ALA A 27 -8.64 -5.32 11.37
CA ALA A 27 -8.03 -5.23 10.05
C ALA A 27 -6.55 -4.84 10.14
N VAL A 28 -6.22 -3.77 10.86
CA VAL A 28 -4.85 -3.30 11.07
C VAL A 28 -3.98 -4.36 11.76
N GLN A 29 -4.52 -5.11 12.72
CA GLN A 29 -3.79 -6.21 13.36
C GLN A 29 -3.36 -7.29 12.34
N HIS A 30 -4.26 -7.70 11.43
CA HIS A 30 -3.93 -8.68 10.40
C HIS A 30 -2.95 -8.14 9.36
N LEU A 31 -3.09 -6.86 8.99
CA LEU A 31 -2.14 -6.18 8.10
C LEU A 31 -0.74 -6.09 8.72
N GLY A 32 -0.65 -5.75 10.01
CA GLY A 32 0.62 -5.73 10.75
C GLY A 32 1.34 -7.07 10.72
N ALA A 33 0.61 -8.18 10.89
CA ALA A 33 1.20 -9.51 10.81
C ALA A 33 1.76 -9.86 9.41
N ILE A 34 1.12 -9.38 8.33
CA ILE A 34 1.64 -9.53 6.96
C ILE A 34 2.94 -8.74 6.80
N VAL A 35 2.96 -7.49 7.27
CA VAL A 35 4.15 -6.62 7.18
C VAL A 35 5.32 -7.19 8.00
N GLU A 36 5.09 -7.59 9.25
CA GLU A 36 6.13 -8.21 10.10
C GLU A 36 6.73 -9.46 9.48
N LYS A 37 5.89 -10.28 8.84
CA LYS A 37 6.34 -11.46 8.12
C LYS A 37 7.15 -11.07 6.88
N GLY A 38 6.69 -10.07 6.12
CA GLY A 38 7.40 -9.59 4.94
C GLY A 38 8.80 -9.05 5.26
N ILE A 39 8.95 -8.31 6.37
CA ILE A 39 10.26 -7.83 6.86
C ILE A 39 11.20 -9.00 7.19
N LYS A 40 10.67 -10.09 7.75
CA LYS A 40 11.46 -11.28 8.14
C LYS A 40 11.81 -12.18 6.96
N GLU A 41 10.87 -12.39 6.04
CA GLU A 41 11.01 -13.36 4.94
C GLU A 41 11.61 -12.76 3.67
N TYR A 42 11.46 -11.44 3.46
CA TYR A 42 11.88 -10.75 2.23
C TYR A 42 12.69 -9.48 2.53
N PRO A 43 13.85 -9.57 3.22
CA PRO A 43 14.67 -8.40 3.55
C PRO A 43 15.13 -7.62 2.30
N GLU A 44 15.19 -8.26 1.13
CA GLU A 44 15.51 -7.62 -0.15
C GLU A 44 14.46 -6.59 -0.61
N LEU A 45 13.23 -6.65 -0.11
CA LEU A 45 12.16 -5.72 -0.49
C LEU A 45 12.27 -4.35 0.21
N SER A 46 13.24 -4.17 1.12
CA SER A 46 13.62 -2.86 1.66
C SER A 46 12.46 -2.04 2.29
N ILE A 47 11.54 -2.73 2.96
CA ILE A 47 10.37 -2.15 3.64
C ILE A 47 10.84 -1.14 4.70
N GLY A 48 10.22 0.03 4.76
CA GLY A 48 10.51 1.06 5.78
C GLY A 48 11.78 1.89 5.57
N MET A 49 12.60 1.56 4.57
CA MET A 49 13.90 2.21 4.39
C MET A 49 13.82 3.66 3.85
N GLN A 50 12.75 4.01 3.12
CA GLN A 50 12.54 5.40 2.69
C GLN A 50 12.24 6.32 3.88
N THR A 51 11.49 5.83 4.87
CA THR A 51 11.21 6.55 6.13
C THR A 51 12.48 6.78 6.94
N GLU A 52 13.48 5.89 6.81
CA GLU A 52 14.80 6.04 7.41
C GLU A 52 15.74 6.97 6.61
N GLY A 53 15.27 7.56 5.50
CA GLY A 53 16.04 8.49 4.66
C GLY A 53 17.13 7.83 3.81
N ILE A 54 17.04 6.51 3.61
CA ILE A 54 17.97 5.76 2.76
C ILE A 54 17.41 5.76 1.34
N ASP A 55 18.16 6.33 0.39
CA ASP A 55 17.79 6.34 -1.02
C ASP A 55 18.09 4.96 -1.63
N ILE A 56 17.05 4.16 -1.84
CA ILE A 56 17.16 2.78 -2.32
C ILE A 56 16.60 2.68 -3.74
N THR A 57 17.35 1.99 -4.59
CA THR A 57 16.95 1.65 -5.95
C THR A 57 15.64 0.86 -5.94
N SER A 58 14.76 1.13 -6.91
CA SER A 58 13.50 0.39 -7.08
C SER A 58 13.72 -1.13 -7.03
N VAL A 59 12.86 -1.84 -6.30
CA VAL A 59 12.81 -3.31 -6.27
C VAL A 59 12.05 -3.88 -7.46
N GLY A 60 11.32 -3.04 -8.21
CA GLY A 60 10.48 -3.42 -9.34
C GLY A 60 9.27 -4.31 -8.96
N ASN A 61 8.44 -4.63 -9.95
CA ASN A 61 7.27 -5.51 -9.78
C ASN A 61 7.67 -7.00 -9.91
N THR A 62 8.50 -7.48 -8.98
CA THR A 62 8.97 -8.87 -8.95
C THR A 62 7.89 -9.84 -8.48
N ASN A 63 8.02 -11.12 -8.84
CA ASN A 63 7.14 -12.18 -8.32
C ASN A 63 7.21 -12.24 -6.78
N THR A 64 8.39 -12.02 -6.19
CA THR A 64 8.54 -11.96 -4.73
C THR A 64 7.69 -10.85 -4.12
N LEU A 65 7.71 -9.65 -4.70
CA LEU A 65 6.88 -8.54 -4.25
C LEU A 65 5.39 -8.89 -4.35
N GLN A 66 4.96 -9.46 -5.46
CA GLN A 66 3.57 -9.87 -5.66
C GLN A 66 3.14 -10.97 -4.68
N GLU A 67 4.00 -11.94 -4.40
CA GLU A 67 3.71 -13.05 -3.48
C GLU A 67 3.69 -12.61 -2.01
N SER A 68 4.41 -11.54 -1.68
CA SER A 68 4.49 -10.99 -0.32
C SER A 68 3.19 -10.37 0.18
N ILE A 69 2.35 -9.85 -0.74
CA ILE A 69 1.11 -9.10 -0.45
C ILE A 69 1.37 -7.78 0.30
N LEU A 70 2.61 -7.27 0.26
CA LEU A 70 2.98 -6.05 0.96
C LEU A 70 2.33 -4.81 0.35
N VAL A 71 2.28 -4.72 -0.98
CA VAL A 71 1.69 -3.56 -1.67
C VAL A 71 0.21 -3.41 -1.32
N GLU A 72 -0.54 -4.50 -1.39
CA GLU A 72 -1.95 -4.54 -1.04
C GLU A 72 -2.16 -4.24 0.45
N ALA A 73 -1.34 -4.83 1.33
CA ALA A 73 -1.45 -4.62 2.77
C ALA A 73 -1.19 -3.17 3.17
N PHE A 74 -0.15 -2.53 2.62
CA PHE A 74 0.15 -1.12 2.89
C PHE A 74 -0.91 -0.19 2.30
N ASN A 75 -1.44 -0.47 1.11
CA ASN A 75 -2.52 0.33 0.54
C ASN A 75 -3.78 0.28 1.41
N LEU A 76 -4.19 -0.91 1.87
CA LEU A 76 -5.34 -1.02 2.76
C LEU A 76 -5.10 -0.34 4.11
N ARG A 77 -3.87 -0.44 4.65
CA ARG A 77 -3.50 0.26 5.88
C ARG A 77 -3.59 1.77 5.69
N ALA A 78 -3.04 2.32 4.61
CA ALA A 78 -3.10 3.75 4.31
C ALA A 78 -4.56 4.23 4.19
N ALA A 79 -5.43 3.47 3.51
CA ALA A 79 -6.85 3.79 3.39
C ALA A 79 -7.57 3.80 4.76
N ILE A 80 -7.31 2.79 5.61
CA ILE A 80 -7.88 2.74 6.97
C ILE A 80 -7.45 3.95 7.79
N GLU A 81 -6.15 4.25 7.83
CA GLU A 81 -5.63 5.37 8.60
C GLU A 81 -6.18 6.71 8.09
N PHE A 82 -6.33 6.85 6.76
CA PHE A 82 -6.96 8.02 6.16
C PHE A 82 -8.41 8.20 6.61
N ILE A 83 -9.22 7.12 6.61
CA ILE A 83 -10.62 7.15 7.08
C ILE A 83 -10.69 7.53 8.56
N LEU A 84 -9.73 7.07 9.37
CA LEU A 84 -9.61 7.41 10.78
C LEU A 84 -9.03 8.82 11.01
N LYS A 85 -8.73 9.56 9.94
CA LYS A 85 -8.10 10.90 9.95
C LYS A 85 -6.70 10.93 10.56
N ASN A 86 -6.01 9.79 10.56
CA ASN A 86 -4.63 9.66 10.97
C ASN A 86 -3.72 9.87 9.75
N TYR A 87 -3.71 11.08 9.18
CA TYR A 87 -3.01 11.38 7.92
C TYR A 87 -1.51 11.10 7.98
N THR A 88 -0.87 11.30 9.14
CA THR A 88 0.54 10.93 9.35
C THR A 88 0.76 9.43 9.17
N ALA A 89 -0.04 8.59 9.84
CA ALA A 89 0.08 7.14 9.75
C ALA A 89 -0.28 6.62 8.34
N ALA A 90 -1.23 7.27 7.66
CA ALA A 90 -1.56 6.96 6.28
C ALA A 90 -0.37 7.24 5.34
N ARG A 91 0.33 8.36 5.54
CA ARG A 91 1.53 8.71 4.77
C ARG A 91 2.68 7.76 5.05
N GLU A 92 2.94 7.47 6.32
CA GLU A 92 3.96 6.50 6.74
C GLU A 92 3.72 5.13 6.11
N ALA A 93 2.46 4.66 6.06
CA ALA A 93 2.13 3.40 5.40
C ALA A 93 2.44 3.40 3.89
N LEU A 94 2.33 4.54 3.20
CA LEU A 94 2.70 4.64 1.79
C LEU A 94 4.21 4.74 1.59
N THR A 95 4.93 5.45 2.46
CA THR A 95 6.40 5.58 2.37
C THR A 95 7.15 4.34 2.83
N ASP A 96 6.55 3.53 3.71
CA ASP A 96 7.11 2.25 4.17
C ASP A 96 6.99 1.13 3.13
N MET A 97 6.23 1.33 2.05
CA MET A 97 6.13 0.35 0.97
C MET A 97 7.49 0.03 0.36
N PRO A 98 7.68 -1.21 -0.17
CA PRO A 98 8.83 -1.53 -1.00
C PRO A 98 9.05 -0.48 -2.10
N PRO A 99 10.27 0.08 -2.24
CA PRO A 99 10.52 1.23 -3.10
C PRO A 99 10.34 0.82 -4.57
N ARG A 100 9.53 1.59 -5.30
CA ARG A 100 9.23 1.37 -6.72
C ARG A 100 9.32 2.68 -7.48
N ASN A 101 9.68 2.63 -8.76
CA ASN A 101 9.63 3.82 -9.61
C ASN A 101 8.17 4.20 -9.89
N VAL A 102 7.93 5.48 -10.19
CA VAL A 102 6.57 6.00 -10.42
C VAL A 102 5.85 5.26 -11.55
N ASN A 103 6.57 4.86 -12.61
CA ASN A 103 6.02 4.09 -13.74
C ASN A 103 5.71 2.61 -13.42
N GLU A 104 6.15 2.13 -12.26
CA GLU A 104 5.91 0.76 -11.77
C GLU A 104 4.76 0.70 -10.75
N LEU A 105 4.27 1.86 -10.29
CA LEU A 105 3.19 1.91 -9.31
C LEU A 105 1.87 1.44 -9.91
N ASP A 106 1.18 0.59 -9.16
CA ASP A 106 -0.16 0.16 -9.51
C ASP A 106 -1.18 1.30 -9.32
N PRO A 107 -2.34 1.22 -9.99
CA PRO A 107 -3.35 2.27 -9.93
C PRO A 107 -3.84 2.63 -8.51
N ILE A 108 -3.89 1.66 -7.59
CA ILE A 108 -4.34 1.88 -6.21
C ILE A 108 -3.28 2.66 -5.43
N THR A 109 -2.02 2.26 -5.52
CA THR A 109 -0.91 3.01 -4.89
C THR A 109 -0.84 4.44 -5.43
N LEU A 110 -0.97 4.61 -6.76
CA LEU A 110 -0.94 5.94 -7.37
C LEU A 110 -2.11 6.82 -6.91
N HIS A 111 -3.31 6.25 -6.81
CA HIS A 111 -4.49 6.93 -6.29
C HIS A 111 -4.30 7.37 -4.83
N ASN A 112 -3.85 6.47 -3.96
CA ASN A 112 -3.63 6.77 -2.55
C ASN A 112 -2.57 7.88 -2.37
N LEU A 113 -1.46 7.82 -3.12
CA LEU A 113 -0.45 8.88 -3.12
C LEU A 113 -1.00 10.22 -3.60
N ALA A 114 -1.87 10.21 -4.61
CA ALA A 114 -2.50 11.43 -5.11
C ALA A 114 -3.36 12.08 -4.04
N ILE A 115 -4.22 11.31 -3.36
CA ILE A 115 -5.08 11.80 -2.27
C ILE A 115 -4.23 12.32 -1.10
N MET A 116 -3.22 11.56 -0.67
CA MET A 116 -2.38 11.92 0.47
C MET A 116 -1.60 13.23 0.29
N ASN A 117 -1.35 13.62 -0.96
CA ASN A 117 -0.63 14.85 -1.30
C ASN A 117 -1.55 16.01 -1.70
N MET A 118 -2.88 15.85 -1.66
CA MET A 118 -3.82 16.91 -2.09
C MET A 118 -3.74 18.19 -1.24
N GLU A 119 -3.41 18.10 0.05
CA GLU A 119 -3.26 19.30 0.89
C GLU A 119 -1.95 20.06 0.61
N GLU A 120 -0.90 19.34 0.23
CA GLU A 120 0.46 19.90 0.03
C GLU A 120 0.67 20.37 -1.41
N ASP A 121 0.31 19.53 -2.38
CA ASP A 121 0.37 19.82 -3.82
C ASP A 121 -0.88 19.31 -4.53
N PRO A 122 -1.98 20.10 -4.51
CA PRO A 122 -3.22 19.75 -5.20
C PRO A 122 -3.01 19.53 -6.70
N SER A 123 -2.10 20.28 -7.32
CA SER A 123 -1.90 20.22 -8.78
C SER A 123 -1.33 18.87 -9.20
N ALA A 124 -0.29 18.41 -8.50
CA ALA A 124 0.28 17.10 -8.74
C ALA A 124 -0.66 15.94 -8.32
N GLY A 125 -1.58 16.18 -7.38
CA GLY A 125 -2.65 15.25 -7.04
C GLY A 125 -3.66 15.09 -8.19
N PHE A 126 -4.18 16.21 -8.70
CA PHE A 126 -5.13 16.22 -9.82
C PHE A 126 -4.56 15.63 -11.10
N GLU A 127 -3.28 15.88 -11.40
CA GLU A 127 -2.62 15.29 -12.57
C GLU A 127 -2.63 13.75 -12.49
N LYS A 128 -2.29 13.18 -11.33
CA LYS A 128 -2.30 11.73 -11.11
C LYS A 128 -3.71 11.13 -11.21
N LEU A 129 -4.71 11.78 -10.63
CA LEU A 129 -6.10 11.32 -10.71
C LEU A 129 -6.64 11.39 -12.15
N THR A 130 -6.31 12.47 -12.88
CA THR A 130 -6.70 12.63 -14.28
C THR A 130 -6.03 11.56 -15.16
N PHE A 131 -4.75 11.28 -14.91
CA PHE A 131 -4.04 10.20 -15.55
C PHE A 131 -4.74 8.85 -15.32
N LEU A 132 -5.13 8.54 -14.08
CA LEU A 132 -5.80 7.29 -13.73
C LEU A 132 -7.15 7.12 -14.45
N ILE A 133 -7.97 8.18 -14.53
CA ILE A 133 -9.26 8.15 -15.25
C ILE A 133 -9.07 7.83 -16.74
N GLY A 134 -7.91 8.17 -17.32
CA GLY A 134 -7.57 7.84 -18.69
C GLY A 134 -7.12 6.39 -18.93
N THR A 135 -6.95 5.58 -17.88
CA THR A 135 -6.48 4.18 -18.00
C THR A 135 -7.63 3.18 -18.03
N GLU A 136 -7.42 1.98 -18.59
CA GLU A 136 -8.47 0.95 -18.69
C GLU A 136 -8.94 0.42 -17.33
N ASN A 137 -8.07 0.41 -16.31
CA ASN A 137 -8.35 -0.11 -14.98
C ASN A 137 -7.89 0.90 -13.92
N PHE A 138 -8.86 1.53 -13.24
CA PHE A 138 -8.60 2.45 -12.14
C PHE A 138 -9.51 2.16 -10.93
N PRO A 139 -9.09 2.52 -9.70
CA PRO A 139 -9.94 2.40 -8.51
C PRO A 139 -11.20 3.25 -8.66
N ARG A 140 -12.38 2.72 -8.32
CA ARG A 140 -13.67 3.44 -8.50
C ARG A 140 -13.67 4.78 -7.77
N GLU A 141 -12.99 4.81 -6.62
CA GLU A 141 -12.76 5.94 -5.75
C GLU A 141 -12.03 7.10 -6.46
N THR A 142 -11.34 6.85 -7.58
CA THR A 142 -10.73 7.92 -8.40
C THR A 142 -11.77 8.85 -9.00
N PHE A 143 -13.00 8.38 -9.21
CA PHE A 143 -14.07 9.12 -9.87
C PHE A 143 -15.11 9.69 -8.91
N VAL A 144 -15.15 9.22 -7.66
CA VAL A 144 -16.18 9.53 -6.65
C VAL A 144 -15.68 10.62 -5.71
#